data_AF-A0A926TPF5-F1
#
_entry.id   AF-A0A926TPF5-F1
#
_cell.length_a   1.000
_cell.length_b   1.000
_cell.length_c   1.000
_cell.angle_alpha   90.00
_cell.angle_beta   90.00
_cell.angle_gamma   90.00
#
_symmetry.space_group_name_H-M   'P 1'
#
loop_
_entity.id
_entity.type
_entity.pdbx_description
1 polymer ?
#
loop_
_entity_poly.entity_id
_entity_poly.type
_entity_poly.pdbx_seq_one_letter_code
_entity_poly.pdbx_strand_id
1 'polypeptide(L)' 'MSYELFVFDSAVSPIKYDEFLSWFCEQTEWEKSHSYDDPEVLSAALRAWFLDIIVDFPAMNGAYANNDLADDEVAVTDYT' A
#
# COMPACT_ATOMS: atom_id res chain seq x y z
N MET A 1 2.35 -16.38 -6.05
CA MET A 1 3.06 -15.21 -6.64
C MET A 1 2.38 -13.96 -6.12
N SER A 2 3.12 -13.01 -5.54
CA SER A 2 2.59 -11.72 -5.08
C SER A 2 2.90 -10.62 -6.10
N TYR A 3 2.02 -9.61 -6.17
CA TYR A 3 2.25 -8.38 -6.92
C TYR A 3 2.46 -7.25 -5.92
N GLU A 4 3.51 -6.46 -6.12
CA GLU A 4 3.74 -5.22 -5.37
C GLU A 4 3.26 -4.05 -6.21
N LEU A 5 2.39 -3.22 -5.64
CA LEU A 5 1.86 -2.02 -6.29
C LEU A 5 2.34 -0.80 -5.52
N PHE A 6 2.95 0.15 -6.24
CA PHE A 6 3.27 1.46 -5.71
C PHE A 6 2.19 2.45 -6.14
N VAL A 7 1.39 2.91 -5.19
CA VAL A 7 0.33 3.90 -5.42
C VAL A 7 0.75 5.23 -4.82
N PHE A 8 0.61 6.30 -5.61
CA PHE A 8 1.05 7.63 -5.22
C PHE A 8 0.09 8.69 -5.75
N ASP A 9 0.15 9.86 -5.13
CA ASP A 9 -0.61 11.02 -5.55
C ASP A 9 0.12 11.74 -6.69
N SER A 10 -0.51 11.80 -7.87
CA SER A 10 0.08 12.41 -9.06
C SER A 10 0.26 13.92 -8.93
N ALA A 11 -0.45 14.59 -8.00
CA ALA A 11 -0.33 16.03 -7.80
C ALA A 11 1.00 16.42 -7.12
N VAL A 12 1.62 15.49 -6.40
CA VAL A 12 2.90 15.70 -5.70
C VAL A 12 4.08 15.00 -6.37
N SER A 13 3.82 14.20 -7.40
CA SER A 13 4.83 13.42 -8.11
C SER A 13 5.42 14.21 -9.29
N PRO A 14 6.74 14.10 -9.57
CA PRO A 14 7.35 14.70 -10.74
C PRO A 14 6.79 14.12 -12.05
N ILE A 15 6.61 14.98 -13.06
CA ILE A 15 6.06 14.58 -14.38
C ILE A 15 7.15 14.02 -15.30
N LYS A 16 8.39 14.50 -15.16
CA LYS A 16 9.51 14.06 -16.00
C LYS A 16 10.06 12.74 -15.50
N TYR A 17 10.39 11.86 -16.43
CA TYR A 17 10.83 10.48 -16.15
C TYR A 17 12.04 10.40 -15.20
N ASP A 18 13.11 11.14 -15.48
CA ASP A 18 14.33 11.09 -14.66
C ASP A 18 14.08 11.63 -13.25
N GLU A 19 13.31 12.73 -13.14
CA GLU A 19 12.92 13.33 -11.87
C GLU A 19 12.00 12.40 -11.07
N PHE A 20 11.09 11.69 -11.75
CA PHE A 20 10.20 10.70 -11.17
C PHE A 20 10.98 9.52 -10.60
N LEU A 21 11.96 8.99 -11.35
CA LEU A 21 12.78 7.87 -10.88
C LEU A 21 13.58 8.23 -9.63
N SER A 22 14.20 9.41 -9.60
CA SER A 22 14.91 9.88 -8.41
C SER A 22 13.97 10.00 -7.20
N TRP A 23 12.81 10.64 -7.40
CA TRP A 23 11.80 10.79 -6.35
C TRP A 23 11.25 9.44 -5.86
N PHE A 24 11.00 8.50 -6.77
CA PHE A 24 10.53 7.15 -6.45
C PHE A 24 11.55 6.43 -5.54
N CYS A 25 12.83 6.45 -5.89
CA CYS A 25 13.88 5.87 -5.07
C CYS A 25 13.86 6.46 -3.65
N GLU A 26 13.79 7.79 -3.51
CA GLU A 26 13.70 8.49 -2.22
C GLU A 26 12.45 8.12 -1.39
N GLN A 27 11.32 7.81 -2.04
CA GLN A 27 10.12 7.37 -1.33
C GLN A 27 10.21 5.91 -0.88
N THR A 28 10.92 5.07 -1.63
CA THR A 28 11.08 3.63 -1.34
C THR A 28 12.29 3.30 -0.45
N GLU A 29 13.13 4.29 -0.13
CA GLU A 29 14.28 4.11 0.75
C GLU A 29 13.87 3.69 2.16
N TRP A 30 14.58 2.71 2.71
CA TRP A 30 14.24 2.04 3.97
C TRP A 30 14.56 2.86 5.25
N GLU A 31 15.00 4.12 5.14
CA GLU A 31 15.62 4.87 6.23
C GLU A 31 14.74 5.91 6.95
N LYS A 32 13.41 5.87 6.81
CA LYS A 32 12.57 6.85 7.52
C LYS A 32 12.04 6.30 8.86
N SER A 33 12.07 7.16 9.88
CA SER A 33 11.58 6.93 11.26
C SER A 33 10.05 6.83 11.35
N HIS A 34 9.37 6.33 10.33
CA HIS A 34 7.91 6.18 10.30
C HIS A 34 7.53 4.75 9.94
N SER A 35 6.42 4.28 10.51
CA SER A 35 5.82 3.00 10.15
C SER A 35 5.36 3.04 8.70
N TYR A 36 5.72 2.02 7.91
CA TYR A 36 5.24 1.89 6.52
C TYR A 36 3.75 1.59 6.43
N ASP A 37 3.18 1.06 7.52
CA ASP A 37 1.76 0.70 7.63
C ASP A 37 0.90 1.83 8.20
N ASP A 38 1.45 3.05 8.33
CA ASP A 38 0.73 4.20 8.87
C ASP A 38 0.13 5.08 7.76
N PRO A 39 -1.20 5.01 7.51
CA PRO A 39 -1.83 5.82 6.48
C PRO A 39 -1.92 7.31 6.85
N GLU A 40 -1.56 7.72 8.07
CA GLU A 40 -1.48 9.15 8.43
C GLU A 40 -0.35 9.88 7.69
N VAL A 41 0.69 9.14 7.24
CA VAL A 41 1.81 9.69 6.46
C VAL A 41 1.40 10.00 5.01
N LEU A 42 0.27 9.47 4.53
CA LEU A 42 -0.23 9.67 3.17
C LEU A 42 -0.87 11.06 2.97
N SER A 43 -0.92 11.50 1.71
CA SER A 43 -1.75 12.67 1.35
C SER A 43 -3.22 12.39 1.68
N ALA A 44 -4.00 13.44 1.94
CA ALA A 44 -5.41 13.28 2.31
C ALA A 44 -6.22 12.53 1.24
N ALA A 45 -5.93 12.75 -0.04
CA ALA A 45 -6.57 12.06 -1.15
C ALA A 45 -6.18 10.57 -1.19
N LEU A 46 -4.89 10.26 -1.04
CA LEU A 46 -4.40 8.89 -1.06
C LEU A 46 -4.88 8.09 0.15
N ARG A 47 -4.97 8.71 1.33
CA ARG A 47 -5.57 8.11 2.53
C ARG A 47 -7.04 7.79 2.33
N ALA A 48 -7.82 8.72 1.75
CA ALA A 48 -9.24 8.48 1.48
C ALA A 48 -9.43 7.30 0.53
N TRP A 49 -8.68 7.28 -0.58
CA TRP A 49 -8.68 6.17 -1.52
C TRP A 49 -8.28 4.83 -0.87
N PHE A 50 -7.25 4.84 -0.02
CA PHE A 50 -6.82 3.64 0.71
C PHE A 50 -7.93 3.10 1.62
N LEU A 51 -8.62 3.97 2.36
CA LEU A 51 -9.71 3.55 3.24
C LEU A 51 -10.91 2.99 2.46
N ASP A 52 -11.14 3.45 1.23
CA ASP A 52 -12.20 2.90 0.37
C ASP A 52 -11.84 1.51 -0.16
N ILE A 53 -10.60 1.28 -0.61
CA ILE A 53 -10.21 0.00 -1.25
C ILE A 53 -10.07 -1.16 -0.26
N ILE A 54 -9.67 -0.88 0.99
CA ILE A 54 -9.50 -1.93 2.01
C ILE A 54 -10.82 -2.55 2.48
N VAL A 55 -11.96 -1.94 2.13
CA VAL A 55 -13.28 -2.53 2.37
C VAL A 55 -13.47 -3.80 1.53
N ASP A 56 -13.02 -3.75 0.27
CA ASP A 56 -13.11 -4.87 -0.67
C ASP A 56 -11.86 -5.76 -0.64
N PHE A 57 -10.70 -5.17 -0.34
CA PHE A 57 -9.39 -5.84 -0.32
C PHE A 57 -8.67 -5.57 1.01
N PRO A 58 -9.13 -6.16 2.12
CA PRO A 58 -8.54 -5.91 3.43
C PRO A 58 -7.08 -6.32 3.49
N ALA A 59 -6.33 -5.69 4.39
CA ALA A 59 -4.94 -6.06 4.60
C ALA A 59 -4.85 -7.51 5.10
N MET A 60 -3.78 -8.22 4.74
CA MET A 60 -3.57 -9.57 5.24
C MET A 60 -3.21 -9.58 6.73
N ASN A 61 -2.58 -8.50 7.22
CA ASN A 61 -2.12 -8.36 8.60
C ASN A 61 -2.31 -6.90 9.08
N GLY A 62 -2.19 -6.68 10.40
CA GLY A 62 -2.18 -5.34 11.00
C GLY A 62 -3.58 -4.79 11.31
N ALA A 63 -3.66 -3.49 11.56
CA ALA A 63 -4.89 -2.83 12.05
C ALA A 63 -6.03 -2.79 11.02
N TYR A 64 -5.70 -2.94 9.73
CA TYR A 64 -6.65 -2.97 8.61
C TYR A 64 -6.95 -4.40 8.12
N ALA A 65 -6.52 -5.41 8.87
CA ALA A 65 -6.84 -6.79 8.55
C ALA A 65 -8.29 -7.12 8.92
N ASN A 66 -8.95 -7.86 8.04
CA ASN A 66 -10.27 -8.39 8.33
C ASN A 66 -10.12 -9.70 9.11
N ASN A 67 -10.36 -9.61 10.42
CA ASN A 67 -10.22 -10.74 11.34
C ASN A 67 -11.31 -11.82 11.13
N ASP A 68 -12.38 -11.48 10.41
CA ASP A 68 -13.49 -12.40 10.11
C ASP A 68 -13.22 -13.25 8.84
N LEU A 69 -12.21 -12.89 8.02
CA LEU A 69 -11.76 -13.71 6.88
C LEU A 69 -10.78 -14.82 7.28
N ALA A 70 -10.37 -14.88 8.55
CA ALA A 70 -9.35 -15.83 9.03
C ALA A 70 -9.79 -17.30 8.99
N ASP A 71 -11.07 -17.60 8.71
CA ASP A 71 -11.65 -18.96 8.74
C ASP A 71 -12.00 -19.52 7.36
N ASP A 72 -11.87 -18.75 6.27
CA ASP A 72 -11.98 -19.28 4.91
C ASP A 72 -10.60 -19.79 4.44
N GLU A 73 -10.28 -21.05 4.78
CA GLU A 73 -9.13 -21.84 4.28
C GLU A 73 -8.97 -21.75 2.74
N VAL A 74 -10.02 -21.35 2.01
CA VAL A 74 -10.06 -21.23 0.55
C VAL A 74 -9.16 -20.10 -0.01
N ALA A 75 -8.73 -19.15 0.83
CA ALA A 75 -7.80 -18.08 0.43
C ALA A 75 -6.31 -18.49 0.51
N VAL A 76 -6.00 -19.66 1.06
CA VAL A 76 -4.65 -20.22 1.03
C VAL A 76 -4.49 -20.96 -0.30
N THR A 77 -3.67 -20.43 -1.19
CA THR A 77 -3.40 -21.06 -2.48
C THR A 77 -2.76 -22.43 -2.27
N ASP A 78 -3.56 -23.49 -2.38
CA ASP A 78 -3.07 -24.86 -2.51
C ASP A 78 -2.36 -24.99 -3.87
N TYR A 79 -1.03 -24.88 -3.85
CA TYR A 79 -0.20 -25.27 -4.97
C TYR A 79 0.01 -26.80 -4.89
N THR A 80 -0.73 -27.56 -5.69
CA THR A 80 -0.47 -28.98 -5.98
C THR A 80 0.64 -29.17 -7.00
#